data_AF-A0A3M6ZVZ2-F1
#
_entry.id   AF-A0A3M6ZVZ2-F1
#
_cell.length_a   1.000
_cell.length_b   1.000
_cell.length_c   1.000
_cell.angle_alpha   90.00
_cell.angle_beta   90.00
_cell.angle_gamma   90.00
#
_symmetry.space_group_name_H-M   'P 1'
#
loop_
_entity.id
_entity.type
_entity.pdbx_description
1 polymer ?
#
loop_
_entity_poly.entity_id
_entity_poly.type
_entity_poly.pdbx_seq_one_letter_code
_entity_poly.pdbx_strand_id
1 'polypeptide(L)'
;DDAPGPQSERDEHLNFYLSKQELEQGLEHSRWLSTPPASAFKDDNNISGVTTSDLFTPEEKQAQLAQQQTTANEALRRIASLSLGSSKDRLRVNIQRIIDTFGRHNTDSTLPPRPKDQDRTPYNLRTPSSLDQANQRVGLDTGSSEVQIAILTAKIRTLSSFLSDRGRMDKVNKRNLRLLVHRRQKLLRYLERKERGGPRFQNVVDVLGLTEGMWRGEISL
;
A
#
# COMPACT_ATOMS: atom_id res chain seq x y z
N ASP A 1 6.23 5.13 22.76
CA ASP A 1 6.81 5.50 21.45
C ASP A 1 5.97 4.88 20.35
N ASP A 2 5.21 5.71 19.63
CA ASP A 2 4.33 5.23 18.57
C ASP A 2 5.13 4.94 17.30
N ALA A 3 5.07 3.70 16.83
CA ALA A 3 5.51 3.36 15.48
C ALA A 3 4.67 4.17 14.48
N PRO A 4 5.29 4.96 13.57
CA PRO A 4 4.58 5.98 12.81
C PRO A 4 3.45 5.39 11.97
N GLY A 5 2.29 6.09 12.01
CA GLY A 5 1.20 5.86 11.07
C GLY A 5 1.64 6.11 9.60
N PRO A 6 0.74 5.91 8.62
CA PRO A 6 1.05 6.22 7.22
C PRO A 6 1.47 7.70 7.08
N GLN A 7 2.75 7.94 6.80
CA GLN A 7 3.33 9.27 6.59
C GLN A 7 3.18 9.61 5.11
N SER A 8 2.18 10.43 4.78
CA SER A 8 1.76 10.75 3.39
C SER A 8 2.87 11.27 2.47
N GLU A 9 3.92 11.85 3.05
CA GLU A 9 5.09 12.33 2.31
C GLU A 9 5.96 11.17 1.81
N ARG A 10 6.14 10.12 2.62
CA ARG A 10 7.03 8.98 2.37
C ARG A 10 6.36 7.77 1.70
N ASP A 11 5.05 7.60 1.87
CA ASP A 11 4.29 6.55 1.17
C ASP A 11 4.17 6.88 -0.32
N GLU A 12 4.43 5.92 -1.22
CA GLU A 12 4.14 6.08 -2.67
C GLU A 12 2.63 6.04 -2.97
N HIS A 13 1.87 5.46 -2.04
CA HIS A 13 0.43 5.22 -2.12
C HIS A 13 -0.41 6.45 -1.80
N LEU A 14 -1.30 6.77 -2.72
CA LEU A 14 -2.35 7.78 -2.58
C LEU A 14 -3.71 7.11 -2.30
N ASN A 15 -4.76 7.91 -2.20
CA ASN A 15 -6.13 7.39 -2.12
C ASN A 15 -6.56 6.75 -3.46
N PHE A 16 -7.66 5.99 -3.45
CA PHE A 16 -8.23 5.35 -4.63
C PHE A 16 -7.33 4.33 -5.36
N TYR A 17 -6.35 3.74 -4.63
CA TYR A 17 -5.26 2.83 -5.07
C TYR A 17 -4.04 3.50 -5.68
N LEU A 18 -4.21 4.66 -6.32
CA LEU A 18 -3.21 5.33 -7.15
C LEU A 18 -1.84 5.43 -6.46
N SER A 19 -0.77 5.17 -7.20
CA SER A 19 0.56 5.64 -6.86
C SER A 19 0.76 7.10 -7.26
N LYS A 20 1.79 7.75 -6.69
CA LYS A 20 2.25 9.07 -7.12
C LYS A 20 2.60 9.10 -8.62
N GLN A 21 3.26 8.05 -9.12
CA GLN A 21 3.70 7.95 -10.52
C GLN A 21 2.52 7.81 -11.50
N GLU A 22 1.53 6.95 -11.20
CA GLU A 22 0.32 6.79 -12.03
C GLU A 22 -0.50 8.08 -12.10
N LEU A 23 -0.60 8.82 -10.98
CA LEU A 23 -1.28 10.11 -10.99
C LEU A 23 -0.56 11.10 -11.91
N GLU A 24 0.77 11.19 -11.83
CA GLU A 24 1.54 12.14 -12.65
C GLU A 24 1.52 11.77 -14.14
N GLN A 25 1.65 10.48 -14.49
CA GLN A 25 1.44 9.99 -15.86
C GLN A 25 0.01 10.30 -16.38
N GLY A 26 -1.00 10.18 -15.53
CA GLY A 26 -2.38 10.54 -15.86
C GLY A 26 -2.57 12.04 -16.11
N LEU A 27 -1.92 12.90 -15.31
CA LEU A 27 -1.91 14.35 -15.52
C LEU A 27 -1.16 14.74 -16.80
N GLU A 28 -0.02 14.12 -17.10
CA GLU A 28 0.74 14.34 -18.33
C GLU A 28 -0.04 13.90 -19.58
N HIS A 29 -0.68 12.72 -19.54
CA HIS A 29 -1.51 12.24 -20.64
C HIS A 29 -2.74 13.14 -20.87
N SER A 30 -3.43 13.54 -19.78
CA SER A 30 -4.53 14.51 -19.86
C SER A 30 -4.07 15.86 -20.41
N ARG A 31 -2.88 16.34 -20.01
CA ARG A 31 -2.29 17.58 -20.51
C ARG A 31 -1.96 17.49 -22.00
N TRP A 32 -1.41 16.36 -22.45
CA TRP A 32 -1.13 16.11 -23.87
C TRP A 32 -2.41 16.13 -24.71
N LEU A 33 -3.47 15.41 -24.27
CA LEU A 33 -4.77 15.41 -24.94
C LEU A 33 -5.44 16.81 -24.95
N SER A 34 -5.27 17.59 -23.89
CA SER A 34 -5.93 18.91 -23.73
C SER A 34 -5.14 20.08 -24.32
N THR A 35 -3.91 19.85 -24.81
CA THR A 35 -3.08 20.91 -25.39
C THR A 35 -3.37 20.99 -26.90
N PRO A 36 -3.97 22.09 -27.39
CA PRO A 36 -4.30 22.21 -28.80
C PRO A 36 -3.04 22.20 -29.69
N PRO A 37 -3.10 21.62 -30.89
CA PRO A 37 -1.95 21.54 -31.79
C PRO A 37 -1.53 22.93 -32.27
N ALA A 38 -0.25 23.10 -32.63
CA ALA A 38 0.28 24.38 -33.09
C ALA A 38 -0.42 24.97 -34.34
N SER A 39 -1.18 24.16 -35.09
CA SER A 39 -2.05 24.63 -36.18
C SER A 39 -3.28 25.39 -35.68
N ALA A 40 -3.80 25.12 -34.49
CA ALA A 40 -4.96 25.81 -33.91
C ALA A 40 -4.63 27.23 -33.39
N PHE A 41 -3.36 27.63 -33.43
CA PHE A 41 -2.89 28.99 -33.17
C PHE A 41 -2.40 29.69 -34.45
N LYS A 42 -2.68 29.14 -35.64
CA LYS A 42 -2.46 29.85 -36.89
C LYS A 42 -3.73 30.61 -37.25
N ASP A 43 -3.62 31.93 -37.32
CA ASP A 43 -4.70 32.77 -37.80
C ASP A 43 -4.89 32.55 -39.31
N ASP A 44 -5.85 31.72 -39.68
CA ASP A 44 -6.38 31.63 -41.05
C ASP A 44 -7.06 32.97 -41.37
N ASN A 45 -6.26 33.91 -41.91
CA ASN A 45 -6.54 35.33 -42.10
C ASN A 45 -7.64 35.65 -43.14
N ASN A 46 -8.63 34.77 -43.34
CA ASN A 46 -9.62 34.90 -44.39
C ASN A 46 -10.96 34.21 -44.09
N ILE A 47 -11.76 34.79 -43.19
CA ILE A 47 -13.23 34.75 -43.27
C ILE A 47 -13.82 35.97 -42.54
N SER A 48 -14.83 36.60 -43.15
CA SER A 48 -15.49 37.79 -42.61
C SER A 48 -16.57 37.40 -41.58
N GLY A 49 -16.23 37.42 -40.29
CA GLY A 49 -17.18 37.14 -39.22
C GLY A 49 -16.59 37.31 -37.83
N VAL A 50 -16.44 38.55 -37.36
CA VAL A 50 -15.93 38.84 -36.00
C VAL A 50 -16.85 38.22 -34.96
N THR A 51 -16.32 37.29 -34.17
CA THR A 51 -17.01 36.71 -33.01
C THR A 51 -16.43 37.29 -31.72
N THR A 52 -17.21 37.28 -30.64
CA THR A 52 -16.74 37.79 -29.33
C THR A 52 -15.65 36.92 -28.69
N SER A 53 -15.37 35.74 -29.25
CA SER A 53 -14.26 34.83 -28.90
C SER A 53 -12.86 35.32 -29.33
N ASP A 54 -12.81 36.32 -30.21
CA ASP A 54 -11.57 36.70 -30.91
C ASP A 54 -10.78 37.80 -30.18
N LEU A 55 -11.25 38.22 -29.00
CA LEU A 55 -10.69 39.31 -28.19
C LEU A 55 -9.44 38.96 -27.35
N PHE A 56 -9.00 37.70 -27.35
CA PHE A 56 -7.78 37.26 -26.65
C PHE A 56 -6.72 36.78 -27.64
N THR A 57 -5.49 37.23 -27.45
CA THR A 57 -4.31 36.78 -28.21
C THR A 57 -4.06 35.28 -28.01
N PRO A 58 -3.35 34.60 -28.95
CA PRO A 58 -2.97 33.20 -28.77
C PRO A 58 -2.13 32.97 -27.50
N GLU A 59 -1.30 33.95 -27.09
CA GLU A 59 -0.50 33.90 -25.86
C GLU A 59 -1.38 33.96 -24.60
N GLU A 60 -2.35 34.88 -24.53
CA GLU A 60 -3.31 34.93 -23.41
C GLU A 60 -4.16 33.66 -23.31
N LYS A 61 -4.59 33.12 -24.45
CA LYS A 61 -5.31 31.83 -24.53
C LYS A 61 -4.45 30.67 -23.98
N GLN A 62 -3.16 30.64 -24.30
CA GLN A 62 -2.21 29.66 -23.74
C GLN A 62 -1.96 29.86 -22.25
N ALA A 63 -1.83 31.11 -21.78
CA ALA A 63 -1.63 31.43 -20.37
C ALA A 63 -2.84 31.05 -19.52
N GLN A 64 -4.07 31.32 -19.98
CA GLN A 64 -5.31 30.89 -19.32
C GLN A 64 -5.39 29.35 -19.26
N LEU A 65 -5.10 28.65 -20.36
CA LEU A 65 -5.08 27.18 -20.39
C LEU A 65 -4.04 26.62 -19.41
N ALA A 66 -2.85 27.22 -19.31
CA ALA A 66 -1.82 26.82 -18.34
C ALA A 66 -2.29 27.02 -16.89
N GLN A 67 -2.95 28.14 -16.56
CA GLN A 67 -3.52 28.38 -15.23
C GLN A 67 -4.64 27.39 -14.87
N GLN A 68 -5.49 27.04 -15.84
CA GLN A 68 -6.51 26.00 -15.67
C GLN A 68 -5.86 24.64 -15.43
N GLN A 69 -4.83 24.28 -16.19
CA GLN A 69 -4.04 23.04 -15.99
C GLN A 69 -3.39 23.00 -14.60
N THR A 70 -2.73 24.08 -14.13
CA THR A 70 -2.13 24.09 -12.78
C THR A 70 -3.17 23.96 -11.68
N THR A 71 -4.32 24.62 -11.83
CA THR A 71 -5.43 24.56 -10.85
C THR A 71 -6.04 23.16 -10.79
N ALA A 72 -6.27 22.53 -11.95
CA ALA A 72 -6.77 21.16 -12.05
C ALA A 72 -5.78 20.14 -11.46
N ASN A 73 -4.48 20.29 -11.76
CA ASN A 73 -3.43 19.43 -11.22
C ASN A 73 -3.36 19.50 -9.68
N GLU A 74 -3.49 20.71 -9.11
CA GLU A 74 -3.50 20.87 -7.64
C GLU A 74 -4.78 20.28 -7.03
N ALA A 75 -5.95 20.53 -7.63
CA ALA A 75 -7.22 19.97 -7.17
C ALA A 75 -7.19 18.42 -7.18
N LEU A 76 -6.68 17.80 -8.25
CA LEU A 76 -6.54 16.35 -8.35
C LEU A 76 -5.54 15.78 -7.33
N ARG A 77 -4.40 16.44 -7.12
CA ARG A 77 -3.44 16.08 -6.04
C ARG A 77 -4.08 16.18 -4.65
N ARG A 78 -4.91 17.19 -4.38
CA ARG A 78 -5.66 17.32 -3.12
C ARG A 78 -6.72 16.21 -2.97
N ILE A 79 -7.47 15.89 -4.03
CA ILE A 79 -8.48 14.80 -4.03
C ILE A 79 -7.83 13.43 -3.81
N ALA A 80 -6.71 13.15 -4.47
CA ALA A 80 -5.96 11.91 -4.31
C ALA A 80 -5.24 11.79 -2.95
N SER A 81 -5.09 12.89 -2.19
CA SER A 81 -4.34 12.85 -0.93
C SER A 81 -5.02 12.01 0.16
N LEU A 82 -4.24 11.22 0.89
CA LEU A 82 -4.74 10.35 1.96
C LEU A 82 -5.12 11.12 3.25
N SER A 83 -4.70 12.38 3.39
CA SER A 83 -4.98 13.21 4.56
C SER A 83 -6.47 13.52 4.73
N LEU A 84 -7.20 13.75 3.63
CA LEU A 84 -8.67 13.85 3.61
C LEU A 84 -9.37 12.47 3.60
N GLY A 85 -8.61 11.38 3.46
CA GLY A 85 -9.13 10.02 3.35
C GLY A 85 -9.71 9.45 4.65
N SER A 86 -10.74 8.61 4.52
CA SER A 86 -11.46 7.96 5.61
C SER A 86 -10.61 6.92 6.34
N SER A 87 -11.05 6.47 7.52
CA SER A 87 -10.42 5.35 8.24
C SER A 87 -10.39 4.05 7.42
N LYS A 88 -11.38 3.85 6.54
CA LYS A 88 -11.42 2.75 5.56
C LYS A 88 -10.29 2.87 4.52
N ASP A 89 -10.04 4.08 4.03
CA ASP A 89 -9.07 4.34 2.97
C ASP A 89 -7.64 4.28 3.52
N ARG A 90 -7.43 4.81 4.73
CA ARG A 90 -6.21 4.64 5.52
C ARG A 90 -5.94 3.16 5.80
N LEU A 91 -6.96 2.34 6.05
CA LEU A 91 -6.79 0.89 6.18
C LEU A 91 -6.45 0.21 4.84
N ARG A 92 -7.03 0.66 3.71
CA ARG A 92 -6.67 0.17 2.36
C ARG A 92 -5.20 0.43 2.05
N VAL A 93 -4.73 1.68 2.20
CA VAL A 93 -3.33 2.03 1.93
C VAL A 93 -2.37 1.30 2.87
N ASN A 94 -2.72 1.15 4.16
CA ASN A 94 -1.94 0.30 5.06
C ASN A 94 -1.87 -1.17 4.60
N ILE A 95 -2.93 -1.72 3.99
CA ILE A 95 -2.90 -3.09 3.45
C ILE A 95 -1.97 -3.19 2.23
N GLN A 96 -1.96 -2.20 1.33
CA GLN A 96 -1.01 -2.14 0.21
C GLN A 96 0.43 -2.14 0.74
N ARG A 97 0.80 -1.12 1.53
CA ARG A 97 2.13 -1.00 2.18
C ARG A 97 2.57 -2.28 2.92
N ILE A 98 1.64 -2.99 3.54
CA ILE A 98 1.91 -4.26 4.23
C ILE A 98 2.20 -5.41 3.25
N ILE A 99 1.48 -5.49 2.12
CA ILE A 99 1.76 -6.44 1.04
C ILE A 99 3.16 -6.17 0.47
N ASP A 100 3.54 -4.90 0.28
CA ASP A 100 4.85 -4.57 -0.30
C ASP A 100 6.00 -4.85 0.67
N THR A 101 5.81 -4.56 1.96
CA THR A 101 6.82 -4.74 3.02
C THR A 101 7.00 -6.20 3.44
N PHE A 102 5.91 -6.97 3.55
CA PHE A 102 5.92 -8.34 4.09
C PHE A 102 5.59 -9.42 3.07
N GLY A 103 5.19 -9.04 1.86
CA GLY A 103 4.89 -9.99 0.79
C GLY A 103 6.15 -10.75 0.39
N ARG A 104 5.99 -12.06 0.24
CA ARG A 104 7.08 -12.96 -0.15
C ARG A 104 7.65 -12.62 -1.53
N HIS A 105 6.86 -12.03 -2.43
CA HIS A 105 7.36 -11.52 -3.72
C HIS A 105 8.51 -10.50 -3.60
N ASN A 106 8.57 -9.69 -2.53
CA ASN A 106 9.66 -8.74 -2.26
C ASN A 106 10.65 -9.24 -1.19
N THR A 107 10.19 -10.09 -0.26
CA THR A 107 11.04 -10.63 0.83
C THR A 107 11.76 -11.93 0.47
N ASP A 108 11.36 -12.64 -0.59
CA ASP A 108 12.05 -13.83 -1.13
C ASP A 108 13.42 -13.46 -1.75
N SER A 109 13.62 -12.21 -2.20
CA SER A 109 14.86 -11.71 -2.81
C SER A 109 15.77 -10.95 -1.84
N THR A 110 15.22 -10.36 -0.78
CA THR A 110 15.95 -9.50 0.17
C THR A 110 16.34 -10.19 1.47
N LEU A 111 15.55 -11.17 1.94
CA LEU A 111 15.85 -11.90 3.17
C LEU A 111 16.58 -13.22 2.89
N PRO A 112 17.60 -13.59 3.68
CA PRO A 112 18.30 -14.86 3.50
C PRO A 112 17.34 -16.07 3.61
N PRO A 113 17.63 -17.17 2.89
CA PRO A 113 16.77 -18.34 2.87
C PRO A 113 16.63 -18.95 4.27
N ARG A 114 15.49 -19.63 4.46
CA ARG A 114 15.17 -20.36 5.69
C ARG A 114 16.33 -21.29 6.11
N PRO A 115 16.69 -21.34 7.41
CA PRO A 115 17.69 -22.28 7.91
C PRO A 115 17.42 -23.73 7.50
N LYS A 116 18.47 -24.41 7.01
CA LYS A 116 18.44 -25.84 6.69
C LYS A 116 18.25 -26.68 7.95
N ASP A 117 17.77 -27.90 7.74
CA ASP A 117 17.59 -28.88 8.80
C ASP A 117 18.90 -29.66 8.98
N GLN A 118 19.57 -29.52 10.13
CA GLN A 118 20.87 -30.17 10.38
C GLN A 118 20.72 -31.69 10.54
N ASP A 119 19.60 -32.14 11.13
CA ASP A 119 19.36 -33.55 11.47
C ASP A 119 18.75 -34.36 10.31
N ARG A 120 18.43 -33.74 9.17
CA ARG A 120 17.91 -34.45 7.99
C ARG A 120 19.04 -35.01 7.14
N THR A 121 19.33 -36.30 7.37
CA THR A 121 20.10 -37.10 6.42
C THR A 121 19.46 -37.05 5.01
N PRO A 122 20.25 -36.91 3.93
CA PRO A 122 19.73 -36.65 2.58
C PRO A 122 19.25 -37.93 1.89
N TYR A 123 18.33 -38.68 2.52
CA TYR A 123 17.64 -39.82 1.92
C TYR A 123 16.59 -39.35 0.90
N ASN A 124 17.06 -38.74 -0.20
CA ASN A 124 16.45 -38.59 -1.52
C ASN A 124 17.32 -37.62 -2.35
N LEU A 125 18.17 -38.13 -3.26
CA LEU A 125 18.83 -37.31 -4.28
C LEU A 125 17.82 -36.96 -5.39
N ARG A 126 16.85 -36.11 -5.09
CA ARG A 126 15.92 -35.56 -6.08
C ARG A 126 16.47 -34.24 -6.60
N THR A 127 16.91 -34.23 -7.86
CA THR A 127 17.46 -33.04 -8.54
C THR A 127 16.49 -31.85 -8.42
N PRO A 128 16.91 -30.69 -7.90
CA PRO A 128 15.99 -29.61 -7.55
C PRO A 128 15.42 -28.84 -8.77
N SER A 129 16.16 -28.82 -9.87
CA SER A 129 15.98 -27.90 -11.00
C SER A 129 14.59 -27.86 -11.65
N SER A 130 13.81 -28.94 -11.60
CA SER A 130 12.48 -29.00 -12.22
C SER A 130 11.32 -28.61 -11.29
N LEU A 131 11.53 -28.54 -9.97
CA LEU A 131 10.50 -28.13 -9.02
C LEU A 131 10.55 -26.63 -8.70
N ASP A 132 11.73 -26.03 -8.74
CA ASP A 132 11.89 -24.60 -8.44
C ASP A 132 11.23 -23.71 -9.51
N GLN A 133 11.35 -24.08 -10.79
CA GLN A 133 10.67 -23.40 -11.91
C GLN A 133 9.13 -23.52 -11.83
N ALA A 134 8.62 -24.64 -11.33
CA ALA A 134 7.19 -24.90 -11.21
C ALA A 134 6.48 -24.12 -10.08
N ASN A 135 7.23 -23.37 -9.25
CA ASN A 135 6.71 -22.61 -8.11
C ASN A 135 6.82 -21.07 -8.29
N GLN A 136 7.06 -20.58 -9.51
CA GLN A 136 7.07 -19.14 -9.78
C GLN A 136 5.67 -18.53 -9.54
N ARG A 137 5.63 -17.41 -8.81
CA ARG A 137 4.40 -16.71 -8.45
C ARG A 137 3.83 -15.97 -9.66
N VAL A 138 2.54 -16.17 -9.94
CA VAL A 138 1.81 -15.46 -11.01
C VAL A 138 1.45 -14.01 -10.61
N GLY A 139 1.48 -13.67 -9.32
CA GLY A 139 1.15 -12.33 -8.84
C GLY A 139 1.48 -12.08 -7.37
N LEU A 140 1.01 -10.93 -6.86
CA LEU A 140 1.31 -10.38 -5.54
C LEU A 140 0.95 -11.34 -4.39
N ASP A 141 1.86 -11.46 -3.42
CA ASP A 141 1.71 -12.33 -2.26
C ASP A 141 0.82 -11.69 -1.17
N THR A 142 -0.49 -11.88 -1.29
CA THR A 142 -1.50 -11.31 -0.36
C THR A 142 -1.90 -12.24 0.80
N GLY A 143 -1.60 -13.54 0.67
CA GLY A 143 -2.12 -14.60 1.56
C GLY A 143 -1.14 -15.16 2.60
N SER A 144 0.13 -14.75 2.57
CA SER A 144 1.17 -15.28 3.46
C SER A 144 0.90 -14.98 4.94
N SER A 145 1.56 -15.74 5.84
CA SER A 145 1.35 -15.58 7.28
C SER A 145 1.86 -14.23 7.77
N GLU A 146 3.00 -13.80 7.21
CA GLU A 146 3.65 -12.50 7.41
C GLU A 146 2.68 -11.34 7.12
N VAL A 147 2.12 -11.29 5.90
CA VAL A 147 1.12 -10.30 5.49
C VAL A 147 -0.13 -10.38 6.36
N GLN A 148 -0.66 -11.58 6.66
CA GLN A 148 -1.83 -11.71 7.54
C GLN A 148 -1.58 -11.21 8.97
N ILE A 149 -0.40 -11.46 9.56
CA ILE A 149 -0.01 -10.99 10.89
C ILE A 149 0.08 -9.46 10.93
N ALA A 150 0.66 -8.86 9.90
CA ALA A 150 0.75 -7.41 9.75
C ALA A 150 -0.63 -6.76 9.57
N ILE A 151 -1.50 -7.28 8.69
CA ILE A 151 -2.88 -6.78 8.51
C ILE A 151 -3.69 -6.90 9.80
N LEU A 152 -3.55 -8.01 10.55
CA LEU A 152 -4.19 -8.16 11.86
C LEU A 152 -3.62 -7.15 12.87
N THR A 153 -2.31 -6.90 12.88
CA THR A 153 -1.68 -5.91 13.78
C THR A 153 -2.18 -4.49 13.51
N ALA A 154 -2.33 -4.09 12.25
CA ALA A 154 -2.94 -2.81 11.89
C ALA A 154 -4.40 -2.71 12.40
N LYS A 155 -5.22 -3.75 12.18
CA LYS A 155 -6.62 -3.79 12.65
C LYS A 155 -6.71 -3.78 14.19
N ILE A 156 -5.82 -4.47 14.88
CA ILE A 156 -5.71 -4.48 16.35
C ILE A 156 -5.37 -3.09 16.87
N ARG A 157 -4.37 -2.39 16.28
CA ARG A 157 -3.99 -1.02 16.68
C ARG A 157 -5.18 -0.05 16.54
N THR A 158 -5.83 0.01 15.38
CA THR A 158 -6.98 0.89 15.14
C THR A 158 -8.16 0.59 16.07
N LEU A 159 -8.49 -0.69 16.28
CA LEU A 159 -9.60 -1.09 17.16
C LEU A 159 -9.30 -0.85 18.64
N SER A 160 -8.04 -0.99 19.05
CA SER A 160 -7.60 -0.74 20.43
C SER A 160 -7.65 0.74 20.80
N SER A 161 -7.17 1.65 19.92
CA SER A 161 -7.35 3.10 20.14
C SER A 161 -8.85 3.42 20.23
N PHE A 162 -9.65 3.02 19.23
CA PHE A 162 -11.09 3.29 19.25
C PHE A 162 -11.76 2.87 20.57
N LEU A 163 -11.46 1.68 21.09
CA LEU A 163 -12.00 1.17 22.35
C LEU A 163 -11.49 1.90 23.61
N SER A 164 -10.24 2.37 23.61
CA SER A 164 -9.68 3.21 24.69
C SER A 164 -10.33 4.60 24.73
N ASP A 165 -10.45 5.22 23.55
CA ASP A 165 -10.74 6.64 23.37
C ASP A 165 -12.25 6.93 23.49
N ARG A 166 -13.09 6.14 22.80
CA ARG A 166 -14.56 6.39 22.72
C ARG A 166 -15.41 5.13 22.90
N GLY A 167 -14.93 3.96 22.47
CA GLY A 167 -15.63 2.67 22.52
C GLY A 167 -15.61 1.96 23.88
N ARG A 168 -15.38 2.66 24.99
CA ARG A 168 -15.11 2.06 26.31
C ARG A 168 -16.21 1.11 26.81
N MET A 169 -17.46 1.29 26.37
CA MET A 169 -18.61 0.44 26.72
C MET A 169 -18.97 -0.61 25.67
N ASP A 170 -18.30 -0.64 24.50
CA ASP A 170 -18.61 -1.55 23.41
C ASP A 170 -18.13 -2.99 23.70
N LYS A 171 -19.05 -3.82 24.19
CA LYS A 171 -18.80 -5.24 24.49
C LYS A 171 -18.56 -6.07 23.24
N VAL A 172 -19.15 -5.70 22.10
CA VAL A 172 -19.03 -6.46 20.83
C VAL A 172 -17.65 -6.24 20.23
N ASN A 173 -17.17 -5.00 20.15
CA ASN A 173 -15.85 -4.73 19.63
C ASN A 173 -14.71 -5.17 20.57
N LYS A 174 -14.92 -5.21 21.90
CA LYS A 174 -13.99 -5.90 22.82
C LYS A 174 -13.86 -7.41 22.51
N ARG A 175 -14.97 -8.09 22.18
CA ARG A 175 -14.93 -9.48 21.70
C ARG A 175 -14.20 -9.59 20.35
N ASN A 176 -14.45 -8.68 19.42
CA ASN A 176 -13.78 -8.65 18.12
C ASN A 176 -12.25 -8.45 18.26
N LEU A 177 -11.81 -7.55 19.14
CA LEU A 177 -10.40 -7.32 19.44
C LEU A 177 -9.72 -8.60 19.95
N ARG A 178 -10.34 -9.29 20.92
CA ARG A 178 -9.84 -10.58 21.45
C ARG A 178 -9.69 -11.63 20.34
N LEU A 179 -10.70 -11.77 19.47
CA LEU A 179 -10.66 -12.70 18.34
C LEU A 179 -9.56 -12.36 17.33
N LEU A 180 -9.30 -11.07 17.05
CA LEU A 180 -8.19 -10.64 16.19
C LEU A 180 -6.82 -10.96 16.81
N VAL A 181 -6.65 -10.69 18.12
CA VAL A 181 -5.42 -10.99 18.86
C VAL A 181 -5.13 -12.50 18.89
N HIS A 182 -6.13 -13.33 19.23
CA HIS A 182 -5.99 -14.78 19.23
C HIS A 182 -5.74 -15.35 17.82
N ARG A 183 -6.34 -14.77 16.76
CA ARG A 183 -6.03 -15.15 15.36
C ARG A 183 -4.58 -14.82 15.01
N ARG A 184 -4.08 -13.65 15.42
CA ARG A 184 -2.68 -13.24 15.22
C ARG A 184 -1.70 -14.16 15.96
N GLN A 185 -1.99 -14.50 17.22
CA GLN A 185 -1.21 -15.46 18.01
C GLN A 185 -1.08 -16.82 17.29
N LYS A 186 -2.20 -17.36 16.77
CA LYS A 186 -2.19 -18.63 16.03
C LYS A 186 -1.32 -18.58 14.78
N LEU A 187 -1.33 -17.46 14.05
CA LEU A 187 -0.47 -17.25 12.88
C LEU A 187 1.01 -17.06 13.26
N LEU A 188 1.32 -16.33 14.33
CA LEU A 188 2.70 -16.17 14.83
C LEU A 188 3.30 -17.53 15.24
N ARG A 189 2.57 -18.33 16.04
CA ARG A 189 2.99 -19.70 16.41
C ARG A 189 3.10 -20.64 15.20
N TYR A 190 2.31 -20.42 14.15
CA TYR A 190 2.47 -21.14 12.88
C TYR A 190 3.75 -20.72 12.16
N LEU A 191 3.99 -19.41 12.00
CA LEU A 191 5.13 -18.85 11.29
C LEU A 191 6.46 -19.18 11.98
N GLU A 192 6.54 -19.02 13.31
CA GLU A 192 7.70 -19.39 14.13
C GLU A 192 8.13 -20.84 13.88
N ARG A 193 7.18 -21.78 14.04
CA ARG A 193 7.42 -23.22 13.82
C ARG A 193 7.67 -23.54 12.34
N LYS A 194 7.01 -22.84 11.41
CA LYS A 194 7.18 -23.06 9.97
C LYS A 194 8.57 -22.64 9.53
N GLU A 195 9.05 -21.44 9.89
CA GLU A 195 10.35 -20.91 9.47
C GLU A 195 11.50 -21.21 10.45
N ARG A 196 11.21 -21.90 11.57
CA ARG A 196 12.15 -22.26 12.65
C ARG A 196 12.82 -21.06 13.31
N GLY A 197 12.06 -20.00 13.56
CA GLY A 197 12.59 -18.71 14.02
C GLY A 197 13.51 -18.01 13.01
N GLY A 198 13.55 -18.47 11.76
CA GLY A 198 14.44 -17.95 10.73
C GLY A 198 14.15 -16.49 10.29
N PRO A 199 14.96 -15.94 9.38
CA PRO A 199 15.03 -14.50 9.08
C PRO A 199 13.68 -13.82 8.78
N ARG A 200 12.76 -14.53 8.13
CA ARG A 200 11.39 -14.06 7.81
C ARG A 200 10.53 -13.84 9.05
N PHE A 201 10.61 -14.75 10.02
CA PHE A 201 9.90 -14.61 11.28
C PHE A 201 10.48 -13.45 12.09
N GLN A 202 11.80 -13.38 12.18
CA GLN A 202 12.52 -12.30 12.87
C GLN A 202 12.15 -10.91 12.29
N ASN A 203 12.20 -10.74 10.97
CA ASN A 203 11.77 -9.51 10.30
C ASN A 203 10.31 -9.11 10.60
N VAL A 204 9.39 -10.07 10.69
CA VAL A 204 7.98 -9.81 11.07
C VAL A 204 7.85 -9.40 12.55
N VAL A 205 8.68 -9.97 13.43
CA VAL A 205 8.71 -9.63 14.86
C VAL A 205 9.26 -8.21 15.07
N ASP A 206 10.40 -7.90 14.46
CA ASP A 206 11.12 -6.64 14.63
C ASP A 206 10.37 -5.45 14.00
N VAL A 207 10.01 -5.54 12.71
CA VAL A 207 9.38 -4.41 11.98
C VAL A 207 7.97 -4.09 12.51
N LEU A 208 7.26 -5.07 13.09
CA LEU A 208 5.96 -4.83 13.72
C LEU A 208 6.05 -4.45 15.20
N GLY A 209 7.21 -4.63 15.86
CA GLY A 209 7.38 -4.42 17.30
C GLY A 209 6.58 -5.42 18.14
N LEU A 210 6.73 -6.72 17.88
CA LEU A 210 6.03 -7.79 18.59
C LEU A 210 6.92 -8.39 19.68
N THR A 211 6.39 -8.60 20.88
CA THR A 211 7.13 -9.25 21.99
C THR A 211 6.67 -10.69 22.18
N GLU A 212 7.52 -11.53 22.77
CA GLU A 212 7.31 -12.98 22.88
C GLU A 212 5.98 -13.37 23.56
N GLY A 213 5.54 -12.60 24.57
CA GLY A 213 4.24 -12.75 25.22
C GLY A 213 3.02 -12.45 24.34
N MET A 214 3.21 -11.89 23.14
CA MET A 214 2.13 -11.74 22.14
C MET A 214 1.86 -13.02 21.35
N TRP A 215 2.65 -14.09 21.51
CA TRP A 215 2.35 -15.39 20.89
C TRP A 215 2.62 -16.62 21.74
N ARG A 216 3.59 -16.60 22.68
CA ARG A 216 3.73 -17.66 23.69
C ARG A 216 2.63 -17.58 24.75
N GLY A 217 2.44 -18.66 25.50
CA GLY A 217 1.43 -18.74 26.57
C GLY A 217 -0.02 -18.61 26.10
N GLU A 218 -0.87 -18.13 27.00
CA GLU A 218 -2.28 -17.78 26.77
C GLU A 218 -2.47 -16.26 26.95
N ILE A 219 -3.26 -15.65 26.07
CA ILE A 219 -3.53 -14.20 26.10
C ILE A 219 -4.92 -13.97 26.71
N SER A 220 -4.95 -13.55 27.98
CA SER A 220 -6.14 -12.99 28.62
C SER A 220 -6.27 -11.48 28.35
N LEU A 221 -7.51 -11.00 28.28
CA LEU A 221 -7.95 -9.65 27.88
C LEU A 221 -9.31 -9.32 28.54
#